data_AF-A0A838FN08-F1
#
_entry.id   AF-A0A838FN08-F1
#
_cell.length_a   1.000
_cell.length_b   1.000
_cell.length_c   1.000
_cell.angle_alpha   90.00
_cell.angle_beta   90.00
_cell.angle_gamma   90.00
#
_symmetry.space_group_name_H-M   'P 1'
#
loop_
_entity.id
_entity.type
_entity.pdbx_description
1 polymer ?
#
loop_
_entity_poly.entity_id
_entity_poly.type
_entity_poly.pdbx_seq_one_letter_code
_entity_poly.pdbx_strand_id
1 'polypeptide(L)'
;NYAFSLLESVTMGFSQMFYDQIHTRHHMGNSDRKDEHGATLDWLSIYRHSHDDEPESVWKYTFLGYFRDDPRKIFHEIYKKKPFDAWFGVCEIATWVCLCLVAAWFNWKFLLFYIPFYYLGHCLAFLNGYYRHYGGNPDVPIAWGVSSYHRLYNWTWFNAGYHAEHHFRPKVHWTEMKSLRDRIVEEQRRAGTRVITPPHALGFLHVDPPRSPEAHADTVAATSDRTRAL
;
A
#
# COMPACT_ATOMS: atom_id res chain seq x y z
N ASN A 1 5.67 17.41 -11.23
CA ASN A 1 6.36 18.64 -10.79
C ASN A 1 7.67 18.22 -10.14
N TYR A 2 8.81 18.41 -10.81
CA TYR A 2 10.11 17.90 -10.33
C TYR A 2 10.60 18.57 -9.04
N ALA A 3 10.33 19.86 -8.84
CA ALA A 3 10.72 20.57 -7.63
C ALA A 3 9.98 20.02 -6.40
N PHE A 4 8.68 19.77 -6.55
CA PHE A 4 7.87 19.15 -5.50
C PHE A 4 8.33 17.72 -5.20
N SER A 5 8.59 16.92 -6.24
CA SER A 5 9.12 15.55 -6.13
C SER A 5 10.43 15.50 -5.34
N LEU A 6 11.37 16.42 -5.63
CA LEU A 6 12.64 16.52 -4.92
C LEU A 6 12.46 16.92 -3.45
N LEU A 7 11.61 17.92 -3.18
CA LEU A 7 11.30 18.37 -1.82
C LEU A 7 10.74 17.21 -0.98
N GLU A 8 9.77 16.50 -1.51
CA GLU A 8 9.14 15.36 -0.84
C GLU A 8 10.13 14.21 -0.66
N SER A 9 10.97 13.94 -1.67
CA SER A 9 12.00 12.89 -1.58
C SER A 9 13.01 13.14 -0.47
N VAL A 10 13.47 14.39 -0.34
CA VAL A 10 14.39 14.79 0.74
C VAL A 10 13.71 14.75 2.10
N THR A 11 12.44 15.12 2.18
CA THR A 11 11.68 15.16 3.44
C THR A 11 11.36 13.74 3.94
N MET A 12 10.99 12.85 3.04
CA MET A 12 10.57 11.48 3.36
C MET A 12 11.74 10.49 3.37
N GLY A 13 12.86 10.83 2.73
CA GLY A 13 14.07 10.03 2.66
C GLY A 13 14.04 8.87 1.67
N PHE A 14 13.18 8.94 0.65
CA PHE A 14 13.17 8.01 -0.48
C PHE A 14 12.77 8.75 -1.76
N SER A 15 13.16 8.23 -2.93
CA SER A 15 12.81 8.87 -4.21
C SER A 15 11.31 8.75 -4.51
N GLN A 16 10.66 9.88 -4.72
CA GLN A 16 9.27 9.94 -5.18
C GLN A 16 9.13 9.45 -6.62
N MET A 17 10.16 9.62 -7.46
CA MET A 17 10.14 9.06 -8.81
C MET A 17 10.14 7.53 -8.82
N PHE A 18 10.93 6.91 -7.93
CA PHE A 18 10.93 5.45 -7.78
C PHE A 18 9.65 4.98 -7.10
N TYR A 19 9.17 5.73 -6.10
CA TYR A 19 7.91 5.42 -5.43
C TYR A 19 6.71 5.47 -6.37
N ASP A 20 6.60 6.44 -7.29
CA ASP A 20 5.52 6.51 -8.27
C ASP A 20 5.45 5.25 -9.15
N GLN A 21 6.61 4.71 -9.55
CA GLN A 21 6.69 3.46 -10.29
C GLN A 21 6.26 2.26 -9.45
N ILE A 22 6.72 2.18 -8.19
CA ILE A 22 6.32 1.11 -7.27
C ILE A 22 4.81 1.17 -7.02
N HIS A 23 4.27 2.36 -6.73
CA HIS A 23 2.86 2.59 -6.43
C HIS A 23 1.96 2.29 -7.64
N THR A 24 2.36 2.72 -8.84
CA THR A 24 1.65 2.39 -10.08
C THR A 24 1.60 0.89 -10.29
N ARG A 25 2.73 0.19 -10.09
CA ARG A 25 2.78 -1.26 -10.23
C ARG A 25 1.95 -1.97 -9.16
N HIS A 26 1.91 -1.41 -7.96
CA HIS A 26 1.06 -1.89 -6.86
C HIS A 26 -0.43 -1.77 -7.20
N HIS A 27 -0.88 -0.71 -7.87
CA HIS A 27 -2.27 -0.63 -8.37
C HIS A 27 -2.58 -1.64 -9.47
N MET A 28 -1.58 -2.03 -10.26
CA MET A 28 -1.75 -3.00 -11.35
C MET A 28 -1.87 -4.44 -10.83
N GLY A 29 -1.08 -4.83 -9.83
CA GLY A 29 -1.14 -6.18 -9.25
C GLY A 29 -2.04 -6.29 -8.03
N ASN A 30 -2.18 -5.22 -7.25
CA ASN A 30 -3.01 -5.13 -6.05
C ASN A 30 -2.81 -6.32 -5.08
N SER A 31 -1.61 -6.45 -4.53
CA SER A 31 -1.29 -7.58 -3.66
C SER A 31 -1.69 -8.93 -4.27
N ASP A 32 -1.36 -9.14 -5.54
CA ASP A 32 -1.63 -10.39 -6.25
C ASP A 32 -0.90 -11.57 -5.62
N ARG A 33 -1.52 -12.73 -5.74
CA ARG A 33 -0.89 -14.01 -5.43
C ARG A 33 0.22 -14.30 -6.44
N LYS A 34 1.10 -15.24 -6.09
CA LYS A 34 2.16 -15.69 -7.01
C LYS A 34 1.54 -16.36 -8.23
N ASP A 35 2.09 -16.08 -9.39
CA ASP A 35 1.78 -16.78 -10.64
C ASP A 35 2.40 -18.19 -10.68
N GLU A 36 2.21 -18.90 -11.79
CA GLU A 36 2.76 -20.24 -12.04
C GLU A 36 4.30 -20.31 -11.96
N HIS A 37 4.98 -19.17 -12.04
CA HIS A 37 6.43 -19.04 -11.92
C HIS A 37 6.89 -18.59 -10.53
N GLY A 38 5.96 -18.45 -9.57
CA GLY A 38 6.26 -18.03 -8.21
C GLY A 38 6.50 -16.52 -8.06
N ALA A 39 6.15 -15.71 -9.06
CA ALA A 39 6.36 -14.27 -9.07
C ALA A 39 5.05 -13.48 -8.89
N THR A 40 5.15 -12.27 -8.35
CA THR A 40 4.02 -11.32 -8.28
C THR A 40 4.27 -10.15 -9.23
N LEU A 41 3.19 -9.61 -9.80
CA LEU A 41 3.19 -8.35 -10.51
C LEU A 41 3.47 -7.20 -9.54
N ASP A 42 2.75 -7.16 -8.42
CA ASP A 42 2.93 -6.17 -7.35
C ASP A 42 4.17 -6.47 -6.52
N TRP A 43 5.11 -5.53 -6.49
CA TRP A 43 6.34 -5.64 -5.70
C TRP A 43 6.09 -5.49 -4.19
N LEU A 44 4.99 -4.85 -3.81
CA LEU A 44 4.55 -4.68 -2.43
C LEU A 44 3.53 -5.76 -2.00
N SER A 45 3.29 -6.77 -2.84
CA SER A 45 2.30 -7.81 -2.52
C SER A 45 2.64 -8.50 -1.21
N ILE A 46 1.65 -8.61 -0.32
CA ILE A 46 1.74 -9.40 0.91
C ILE A 46 1.90 -10.90 0.61
N TYR A 47 1.69 -11.33 -0.64
CA TYR A 47 1.93 -12.70 -1.10
C TYR A 47 3.28 -12.87 -1.80
N ARG A 48 4.07 -11.82 -2.01
CA ARG A 48 5.36 -11.93 -2.71
C ARG A 48 6.33 -12.89 -2.04
N HIS A 49 6.33 -12.91 -0.70
CA HIS A 49 7.14 -13.81 0.12
C HIS A 49 6.30 -14.80 0.93
N SER A 50 5.08 -15.11 0.46
CA SER A 50 4.18 -16.09 1.08
C SER A 50 4.73 -17.52 1.02
N HIS A 51 4.19 -18.34 1.93
CA HIS A 51 4.20 -19.79 1.84
C HIS A 51 2.74 -20.27 1.80
N ASP A 52 2.47 -21.32 1.03
CA ASP A 52 1.16 -22.01 0.98
C ASP A 52 -0.03 -21.09 0.66
N ASP A 53 0.15 -20.14 -0.26
CA ASP A 53 -0.87 -19.18 -0.70
C ASP A 53 -1.48 -18.29 0.42
N GLU A 54 -0.91 -18.29 1.61
CA GLU A 54 -1.31 -17.38 2.69
C GLU A 54 -0.51 -16.08 2.65
N PRO A 55 -1.07 -14.93 3.08
CA PRO A 55 -0.30 -13.72 3.26
C PRO A 55 0.95 -13.97 4.10
N GLU A 56 2.08 -13.35 3.76
CA GLU A 56 3.28 -13.48 4.57
C GLU A 56 3.04 -12.93 5.99
N SER A 57 3.89 -13.33 6.94
CA SER A 57 3.81 -12.80 8.31
C SER A 57 3.85 -11.27 8.33
N VAL A 58 2.88 -10.66 9.02
CA VAL A 58 2.82 -9.20 9.23
C VAL A 58 4.14 -8.63 9.73
N TRP A 59 4.84 -9.34 10.62
CA TRP A 59 6.13 -8.88 11.17
C TRP A 59 7.27 -8.98 10.16
N LYS A 60 7.31 -10.05 9.36
CA LYS A 60 8.29 -10.15 8.26
C LYS A 60 8.06 -9.05 7.23
N TYR A 61 6.81 -8.82 6.82
CA TYR A 61 6.46 -7.73 5.92
C TYR A 61 6.88 -6.35 6.49
N THR A 62 6.53 -6.09 7.74
CA THR A 62 6.78 -4.82 8.44
C THR A 62 8.27 -4.51 8.63
N PHE A 63 9.07 -5.48 9.06
CA PHE A 63 10.48 -5.24 9.39
C PHE A 63 11.44 -5.55 8.25
N LEU A 64 11.08 -6.45 7.32
CA LEU A 64 11.96 -6.80 6.21
C LEU A 64 11.59 -6.09 4.90
N GLY A 65 10.36 -5.54 4.78
CA GLY A 65 9.88 -4.87 3.58
C GLY A 65 10.86 -3.83 3.03
N TYR A 66 11.38 -2.96 3.91
CA TYR A 66 12.33 -1.91 3.54
C TYR A 66 13.59 -2.43 2.84
N PHE A 67 14.03 -3.66 3.15
CA PHE A 67 15.25 -4.25 2.60
C PHE A 67 15.00 -5.10 1.35
N ARG A 68 13.75 -5.27 0.91
CA ARG A 68 13.34 -6.16 -0.18
C ARG A 68 13.12 -5.45 -1.51
N ASP A 69 13.20 -4.13 -1.52
CA ASP A 69 13.16 -3.36 -2.76
C ASP A 69 14.44 -3.56 -3.59
N ASP A 70 14.28 -3.55 -4.92
CA ASP A 70 15.40 -3.64 -5.86
C ASP A 70 15.49 -2.35 -6.68
N PRO A 71 16.31 -1.36 -6.23
CA PRO A 71 16.47 -0.09 -6.92
C PRO A 71 16.96 -0.22 -8.35
N ARG A 72 17.74 -1.26 -8.67
CA ARG A 72 18.25 -1.48 -10.04
C ARG A 72 17.12 -1.91 -10.95
N LYS A 73 16.26 -2.81 -10.49
CA LYS A 73 15.06 -3.22 -11.23
C LYS A 73 14.10 -2.06 -11.43
N ILE A 74 13.85 -1.25 -10.38
CA ILE A 74 13.02 -0.05 -10.48
C ILE A 74 13.58 0.92 -11.51
N PHE A 75 14.88 1.25 -11.42
CA PHE A 75 15.56 2.13 -12.36
C PHE A 75 15.42 1.63 -13.79
N HIS A 76 15.68 0.34 -14.03
CA HIS A 76 15.61 -0.23 -15.38
C HIS A 76 14.20 -0.17 -15.97
N GLU A 77 13.16 -0.42 -15.18
CA GLU A 77 11.77 -0.33 -15.63
C GLU A 77 11.37 1.11 -16.00
N ILE A 78 11.81 2.10 -15.21
CA ILE A 78 11.57 3.53 -15.54
C ILE A 78 12.37 3.91 -16.78
N TYR A 79 13.65 3.53 -16.84
CA TYR A 79 14.58 3.92 -17.90
C TYR A 79 14.11 3.49 -19.28
N LYS A 80 13.50 2.31 -19.40
CA LYS A 80 12.91 1.80 -20.65
C LYS A 80 11.91 2.77 -21.29
N LYS A 81 11.19 3.55 -20.48
CA LYS A 81 10.12 4.44 -20.94
C LYS A 81 10.51 5.92 -20.84
N LYS A 82 11.21 6.28 -19.77
CA LYS A 82 11.53 7.67 -19.40
C LYS A 82 12.93 7.73 -18.77
N PRO A 83 13.99 7.80 -19.60
CA PRO A 83 15.37 7.77 -19.09
C PRO A 83 15.70 8.98 -18.20
N PHE A 84 15.14 10.15 -18.50
CA PHE A 84 15.29 11.33 -17.65
C PHE A 84 14.75 11.09 -16.24
N ASP A 85 13.52 10.58 -16.12
CA ASP A 85 12.88 10.29 -14.83
C ASP A 85 13.69 9.26 -14.04
N ALA A 86 14.22 8.22 -14.68
CA ALA A 86 15.07 7.23 -14.02
C ALA A 86 16.31 7.89 -13.37
N TRP A 87 17.00 8.78 -14.11
CA TRP A 87 18.14 9.53 -13.57
C TRP A 87 17.74 10.60 -12.56
N PHE A 88 16.56 11.20 -12.71
CA PHE A 88 16.03 12.13 -11.72
C PHE A 88 15.76 11.44 -10.38
N GLY A 89 15.23 10.21 -10.39
CA GLY A 89 15.09 9.41 -9.17
C GLY A 89 16.42 9.09 -8.50
N VAL A 90 17.48 8.84 -9.28
CA VAL A 90 18.84 8.71 -8.75
C VAL A 90 19.33 10.03 -8.14
N CYS A 91 19.03 11.16 -8.77
CA CYS A 91 19.34 12.50 -8.25
C CYS A 91 18.62 12.78 -6.92
N GLU A 92 17.35 12.39 -6.78
CA GLU A 92 16.60 12.48 -5.51
C GLU A 92 17.28 11.70 -4.38
N ILE A 93 17.65 10.44 -4.64
CA ILE A 93 18.37 9.59 -3.67
C ILE A 93 19.72 10.21 -3.32
N ALA A 94 20.49 10.63 -4.32
CA ALA A 94 21.80 11.24 -4.12
C ALA A 94 21.71 12.54 -3.29
N THR A 95 20.68 13.36 -3.54
CA THR A 95 20.44 14.59 -2.79
C THR A 95 20.16 14.30 -1.32
N TRP A 96 19.28 13.33 -1.03
CA TRP A 96 19.01 12.93 0.35
C TRP A 96 20.24 12.35 1.05
N VAL A 97 21.00 11.47 0.38
CA VAL A 97 22.26 10.93 0.92
C VAL A 97 23.27 12.04 1.21
N CYS A 98 23.46 12.99 0.28
CA CYS A 98 24.35 14.14 0.49
C CYS A 98 23.90 14.97 1.70
N LEU A 99 22.60 15.21 1.89
CA LEU A 99 22.09 15.92 3.07
C LEU A 99 22.37 15.15 4.36
N CYS A 100 22.19 13.83 4.37
CA CYS A 100 22.56 12.98 5.49
C CYS A 100 24.07 13.08 5.81
N LEU A 101 24.94 13.05 4.79
CA LEU A 101 26.40 13.18 4.98
C LEU A 101 26.80 14.56 5.52
N VAL A 102 26.19 15.63 5.00
CA VAL A 102 26.40 16.99 5.51
C VAL A 102 25.93 17.09 6.96
N ALA A 103 24.76 16.55 7.30
CA ALA A 103 24.26 16.49 8.67
C ALA A 103 25.19 15.67 9.58
N ALA A 104 25.77 14.57 9.10
CA ALA A 104 26.76 13.77 9.82
C ALA A 104 28.02 14.58 10.15
N TRP A 105 28.50 15.34 9.16
CA TRP A 105 29.68 16.18 9.30
C TRP A 105 29.49 17.23 10.41
N PHE A 106 28.32 17.87 10.45
CA PHE A 106 28.01 18.83 11.50
C PHE A 106 27.70 18.18 12.85
N ASN A 107 26.97 17.06 12.86
CA ASN A 107 26.57 16.35 14.07
C ASN A 107 26.23 14.88 13.81
N TRP A 108 27.23 14.01 13.78
CA TRP A 108 27.02 12.58 13.58
C TRP A 108 26.16 11.92 14.69
N LYS A 109 26.10 12.49 15.90
CA LYS A 109 25.23 11.99 16.98
C LYS A 109 23.76 12.18 16.63
N PHE A 110 23.41 13.23 15.87
CA PHE A 110 22.06 13.38 15.35
C PHE A 110 21.70 12.23 14.40
N LEU A 111 22.62 11.75 13.56
CA LEU A 111 22.32 10.60 12.69
C LEU A 111 22.07 9.31 13.47
N LEU A 112 22.81 9.06 14.56
CA LEU A 112 22.54 7.91 15.43
C LEU A 112 21.13 7.97 16.04
N PHE A 113 20.65 9.17 16.36
CA PHE A 113 19.28 9.37 16.81
C PHE A 113 18.27 9.23 15.65
N TYR A 114 18.56 9.82 14.49
CA TYR A 114 17.66 9.87 13.34
C TYR A 114 17.40 8.50 12.70
N ILE A 115 18.44 7.69 12.49
CA ILE A 115 18.35 6.42 11.74
C ILE A 115 17.28 5.46 12.30
N PRO A 116 17.22 5.19 13.63
CA PRO A 116 16.17 4.35 14.20
C PRO A 116 14.76 4.85 13.93
N PHE A 117 14.51 6.17 14.02
CA PHE A 117 13.17 6.74 13.77
C PHE A 117 12.82 6.76 12.28
N TYR A 118 13.80 7.04 11.43
CA TYR A 118 13.65 6.93 9.97
C TYR A 118 13.22 5.51 9.59
N TYR A 119 13.94 4.49 10.09
CA TYR A 119 13.59 3.10 9.85
C TYR A 119 12.23 2.71 10.46
N LEU A 120 11.93 3.15 11.69
CA LEU A 120 10.63 2.88 12.31
C LEU A 120 9.48 3.50 11.51
N GLY A 121 9.67 4.68 10.92
CA GLY A 121 8.71 5.31 10.01
C GLY A 121 8.40 4.43 8.81
N HIS A 122 9.43 3.83 8.19
CA HIS A 122 9.25 2.85 7.11
C HIS A 122 8.52 1.60 7.58
N CYS A 123 8.87 1.05 8.75
CA CYS A 123 8.13 -0.09 9.32
C CYS A 123 6.64 0.23 9.49
N LEU A 124 6.30 1.41 10.01
CA LEU A 124 4.90 1.84 10.15
C LEU A 124 4.20 1.99 8.79
N ALA A 125 4.91 2.43 7.75
CA ALA A 125 4.39 2.49 6.38
C ALA A 125 4.08 1.08 5.85
N PHE A 126 4.97 0.10 6.03
CA PHE A 126 4.74 -1.30 5.66
C PHE A 126 3.61 -1.93 6.49
N LEU A 127 3.54 -1.69 7.81
CA LEU A 127 2.45 -2.19 8.65
C LEU A 127 1.08 -1.65 8.17
N ASN A 128 1.02 -0.37 7.86
CA ASN A 128 -0.14 0.27 7.27
C ASN A 128 -0.48 -0.31 5.87
N GLY A 129 0.52 -0.58 5.03
CA GLY A 129 0.35 -1.24 3.73
C GLY A 129 -0.18 -2.68 3.84
N TYR A 130 0.29 -3.43 4.83
CA TYR A 130 -0.17 -4.80 5.07
C TYR A 130 -1.67 -4.84 5.37
N TYR A 131 -2.14 -4.06 6.35
CA TYR A 131 -3.56 -4.05 6.74
C TYR A 131 -4.49 -3.38 5.73
N ARG A 132 -3.95 -2.66 4.75
CA ARG A 132 -4.68 -2.16 3.59
C ARG A 132 -5.06 -3.25 2.59
N HIS A 133 -4.43 -4.42 2.65
CA HIS A 133 -4.72 -5.55 1.76
C HIS A 133 -5.03 -6.86 2.50
N TYR A 134 -4.72 -6.94 3.80
CA TYR A 134 -4.93 -8.16 4.57
C TYR A 134 -6.42 -8.52 4.69
N GLY A 135 -6.80 -9.63 4.05
CA GLY A 135 -8.19 -10.09 3.95
C GLY A 135 -9.01 -9.40 2.86
N GLY A 136 -8.38 -8.60 1.98
CA GLY A 136 -8.97 -8.21 0.70
C GLY A 136 -9.00 -9.40 -0.27
N ASN A 137 -9.84 -9.32 -1.29
CA ASN A 137 -9.93 -10.33 -2.34
C ASN A 137 -9.11 -9.85 -3.55
N PRO A 138 -7.92 -10.41 -3.85
CA PRO A 138 -7.05 -9.98 -4.94
C PRO A 138 -7.61 -10.31 -6.34
N ASP A 139 -8.68 -11.10 -6.44
CA ASP A 139 -9.27 -11.50 -7.73
C ASP A 139 -10.44 -10.60 -8.14
N VAL A 140 -10.93 -9.76 -7.23
CA VAL A 140 -12.12 -8.92 -7.44
C VAL A 140 -11.74 -7.43 -7.31
N PRO A 141 -11.67 -6.67 -8.42
CA PRO A 141 -11.12 -5.31 -8.43
C PRO A 141 -11.71 -4.30 -7.43
N ILE A 142 -12.98 -4.44 -7.06
CA ILE A 142 -13.62 -3.55 -6.08
C ILE A 142 -13.41 -4.01 -4.61
N ALA A 143 -12.97 -5.25 -4.40
CA ALA A 143 -12.68 -5.86 -3.10
C ALA A 143 -11.17 -6.09 -2.84
N TRP A 144 -10.35 -5.61 -3.77
CA TRP A 144 -8.90 -5.60 -3.79
C TRP A 144 -8.23 -5.00 -2.56
N GLY A 145 -8.79 -3.92 -2.03
CA GLY A 145 -8.28 -3.24 -0.83
C GLY A 145 -9.21 -3.42 0.37
N VAL A 146 -8.70 -3.00 1.52
CA VAL A 146 -9.41 -2.93 2.79
C VAL A 146 -9.56 -1.48 3.17
N SER A 147 -10.78 -1.01 3.47
CA SER A 147 -11.01 0.39 3.85
C SER A 147 -11.22 0.56 5.36
N SER A 148 -10.98 1.77 5.86
CA SER A 148 -11.24 2.19 7.24
C SER A 148 -11.86 3.59 7.24
N TYR A 149 -13.11 3.69 7.71
CA TYR A 149 -13.87 4.96 7.69
C TYR A 149 -13.77 5.74 9.01
N HIS A 150 -12.75 5.48 9.83
CA HIS A 150 -12.58 6.20 11.09
C HIS A 150 -12.44 7.71 10.85
N ARG A 151 -13.26 8.52 11.53
CA ARG A 151 -13.41 9.96 11.23
C ARG A 151 -12.11 10.74 11.46
N LEU A 152 -11.49 10.57 12.62
CA LEU A 152 -10.26 11.29 12.96
C LEU A 152 -9.14 10.91 11.98
N TYR A 153 -9.03 9.63 11.65
CA TYR A 153 -8.01 9.12 10.75
C TYR A 153 -8.14 9.72 9.35
N ASN A 154 -9.35 9.71 8.79
CA ASN A 154 -9.58 10.27 7.47
C ASN A 154 -9.47 11.80 7.45
N TRP A 155 -9.76 12.47 8.56
CA TRP A 155 -9.54 13.91 8.66
C TRP A 155 -8.04 14.27 8.71
N THR A 156 -7.22 13.56 9.49
CA THR A 156 -5.78 13.85 9.61
C THR A 156 -4.93 13.27 8.48
N TRP A 157 -5.38 12.20 7.81
CA TRP A 157 -4.68 11.57 6.68
C TRP A 157 -5.41 11.74 5.34
N PHE A 158 -6.13 12.86 5.14
CA PHE A 158 -6.68 13.23 3.84
C PHE A 158 -7.47 12.10 3.15
N ASN A 159 -8.41 11.49 3.88
CA ASN A 159 -9.21 10.34 3.44
C ASN A 159 -8.41 9.10 3.01
N ALA A 160 -7.16 8.92 3.46
CA ALA A 160 -6.37 7.74 3.14
C ALA A 160 -6.97 6.43 3.67
N GLY A 161 -7.97 6.48 4.53
CA GLY A 161 -8.71 5.29 4.97
C GLY A 161 -9.60 4.68 3.89
N TYR A 162 -9.98 5.43 2.85
CA TYR A 162 -10.75 4.97 1.71
C TYR A 162 -9.87 4.21 0.70
N HIS A 163 -9.18 3.17 1.17
CA HIS A 163 -8.14 2.49 0.40
C HIS A 163 -8.69 1.58 -0.68
N ALA A 164 -9.75 0.82 -0.41
CA ALA A 164 -10.41 0.00 -1.42
C ALA A 164 -10.96 0.86 -2.57
N GLU A 165 -11.53 2.03 -2.24
CA GLU A 165 -11.97 3.01 -3.22
C GLU A 165 -10.82 3.56 -4.06
N HIS A 166 -9.71 3.89 -3.41
CA HIS A 166 -8.49 4.33 -4.09
C HIS A 166 -7.99 3.27 -5.07
N HIS A 167 -7.91 2.00 -4.66
CA HIS A 167 -7.51 0.92 -5.56
C HIS A 167 -8.48 0.69 -6.71
N PHE A 168 -9.79 0.81 -6.45
CA PHE A 168 -10.79 0.69 -7.50
C PHE A 168 -10.75 1.84 -8.51
N ARG A 169 -10.46 3.07 -8.05
CA ARG A 169 -10.40 4.30 -8.87
C ARG A 169 -9.24 5.22 -8.46
N PRO A 170 -7.98 4.88 -8.77
CA PRO A 170 -6.80 5.58 -8.23
C PRO A 170 -6.60 7.00 -8.74
N LYS A 171 -7.34 7.39 -9.79
CA LYS A 171 -7.30 8.75 -10.35
C LYS A 171 -8.26 9.72 -9.66
N VAL A 172 -9.16 9.24 -8.80
CA VAL A 172 -10.10 10.11 -8.10
C VAL A 172 -9.34 10.85 -6.99
N HIS A 173 -9.56 12.17 -6.90
CA HIS A 173 -8.90 12.99 -5.91
C HIS A 173 -9.35 12.62 -4.49
N TRP A 174 -8.46 12.74 -3.50
CA TRP A 174 -8.70 12.30 -2.14
C TRP A 174 -9.90 13.00 -1.45
N THR A 175 -10.25 14.22 -1.87
CA THR A 175 -11.44 14.95 -1.37
C THR A 175 -12.76 14.28 -1.79
N GLU A 176 -12.75 13.56 -2.90
CA GLU A 176 -13.93 12.94 -3.50
C GLU A 176 -14.14 11.48 -3.04
N MET A 177 -13.23 10.94 -2.20
CA MET A 177 -13.28 9.55 -1.75
C MET A 177 -14.61 9.18 -1.09
N LYS A 178 -15.14 10.07 -0.24
CA LYS A 178 -16.43 9.86 0.40
C LYS A 178 -17.57 9.78 -0.63
N SER A 179 -17.56 10.68 -1.61
CA SER A 179 -18.57 10.68 -2.69
C SER A 179 -18.46 9.42 -3.55
N LEU A 180 -17.24 8.98 -3.86
CA LEU A 180 -17.01 7.71 -4.56
C LEU A 180 -17.56 6.53 -3.77
N ARG A 181 -17.21 6.43 -2.48
CA ARG A 181 -17.72 5.40 -1.58
C ARG A 181 -19.24 5.37 -1.59
N ASP A 182 -19.90 6.51 -1.45
CA ASP A 182 -21.37 6.56 -1.40
C ASP A 182 -22.02 6.08 -2.71
N ARG A 183 -21.36 6.23 -3.86
CA ARG A 183 -21.82 5.68 -5.15
C ARG A 183 -21.63 4.17 -5.28
N ILE A 184 -20.58 3.60 -4.69
CA ILE A 184 -20.19 2.20 -4.91
C ILE A 184 -20.39 1.29 -3.69
N VAL A 185 -20.87 1.82 -2.57
CA VAL A 185 -20.98 1.08 -1.29
C VAL A 185 -21.80 -0.21 -1.41
N GLU A 186 -22.84 -0.20 -2.24
CA GLU A 186 -23.67 -1.38 -2.46
C GLU A 186 -22.94 -2.45 -3.30
N GLU A 187 -22.17 -2.03 -4.30
CA GLU A 187 -21.33 -2.94 -5.09
C GLU A 187 -20.19 -3.52 -4.24
N GLN A 188 -19.54 -2.69 -3.42
CA GLN A 188 -18.54 -3.11 -2.44
C GLN A 188 -19.10 -4.15 -1.46
N ARG A 189 -20.32 -3.93 -0.93
CA ARG A 189 -20.98 -4.89 -0.04
C ARG A 189 -21.22 -6.23 -0.72
N ARG A 190 -21.70 -6.23 -1.96
CA ARG A 190 -21.95 -7.45 -2.75
C ARG A 190 -20.67 -8.19 -3.07
N ALA A 191 -19.61 -7.47 -3.40
CA ALA A 191 -18.29 -8.02 -3.67
C ALA A 191 -17.53 -8.47 -2.40
N GLY A 192 -18.07 -8.18 -1.21
CA GLY A 192 -17.42 -8.52 0.05
C GLY A 192 -16.19 -7.67 0.37
N THR A 193 -16.11 -6.43 -0.13
CA THR A 193 -15.01 -5.51 0.16
C THR A 193 -14.86 -5.34 1.68
N ARG A 194 -13.68 -5.65 2.19
CA ARG A 194 -13.41 -5.65 3.63
C ARG A 194 -13.30 -4.23 4.18
N VAL A 195 -13.86 -4.01 5.36
CA VAL A 195 -13.76 -2.75 6.10
C VAL A 195 -13.33 -3.04 7.52
N ILE A 196 -12.29 -2.35 7.99
CA ILE A 196 -11.82 -2.45 9.37
C ILE A 196 -12.13 -1.15 10.13
N THR A 197 -12.34 -1.27 11.44
CA THR A 197 -12.66 -0.13 12.31
C THR A 197 -11.45 0.75 12.65
N PRO A 198 -10.30 0.21 13.10
CA PRO A 198 -9.16 1.06 13.43
C PRO A 198 -8.48 1.62 12.16
N PRO A 199 -7.62 2.64 12.29
CA PRO A 199 -6.68 3.00 11.23
C PRO A 199 -5.84 1.79 10.80
N HIS A 200 -5.43 1.72 9.54
CA HIS A 200 -4.70 0.55 9.02
C HIS A 200 -3.43 0.22 9.80
N ALA A 201 -2.66 1.21 10.24
CA ALA A 201 -1.48 0.99 11.09
C ALA A 201 -1.80 0.26 12.42
N LEU A 202 -3.06 0.26 12.84
CA LEU A 202 -3.59 -0.41 14.03
C LEU A 202 -4.53 -1.58 13.67
N GLY A 203 -4.44 -2.10 12.43
CA GLY A 203 -5.33 -3.16 11.94
C GLY A 203 -5.30 -4.45 12.75
N PHE A 204 -4.20 -4.71 13.47
CA PHE A 204 -4.07 -5.83 14.41
C PHE A 204 -5.04 -5.77 15.60
N LEU A 205 -5.65 -4.62 15.87
CA LEU A 205 -6.67 -4.45 16.92
C LEU A 205 -8.09 -4.75 16.42
N HIS A 206 -8.27 -5.03 15.14
CA HIS A 206 -9.59 -5.33 14.59
C HIS A 206 -10.01 -6.74 15.01
N VAL A 207 -11.24 -6.84 15.52
CA VAL A 207 -11.74 -8.05 16.21
C VAL A 207 -12.23 -9.13 15.23
N ASP A 208 -12.56 -8.77 13.99
CA ASP A 208 -13.06 -9.73 13.00
C ASP A 208 -11.94 -10.27 12.10
N PRO A 209 -11.69 -11.59 12.08
CA PRO A 209 -10.69 -12.18 11.20
C PRO A 209 -11.08 -11.98 9.72
N PRO A 210 -10.12 -12.09 8.78
CA PRO A 210 -10.42 -12.23 7.35
C PRO A 210 -11.44 -13.34 7.13
N ARG A 211 -12.54 -13.06 6.43
CA ARG A 211 -13.43 -14.12 5.96
C ARG A 211 -12.74 -14.83 4.81
N SER A 212 -12.76 -16.16 4.79
CA SER A 212 -12.27 -16.91 3.63
C SER A 212 -13.12 -16.57 2.40
N PRO A 213 -12.55 -16.64 1.18
CA PRO A 213 -13.31 -16.45 -0.07
C PRO A 213 -14.55 -17.36 -0.15
N GLU A 214 -14.44 -18.59 0.37
CA GLU A 214 -15.54 -19.57 0.45
C GLU A 214 -16.69 -19.09 1.35
N ALA A 215 -16.38 -18.50 2.51
CA ALA A 215 -17.41 -17.97 3.41
C ALA A 215 -18.18 -16.79 2.79
N HIS A 216 -17.57 -16.05 1.86
CA HIS A 216 -18.26 -15.01 1.09
C HIS A 216 -19.20 -15.61 0.04
N ALA A 217 -18.78 -16.66 -0.68
CA ALA A 217 -19.64 -17.36 -1.63
C ALA A 217 -20.88 -17.97 -0.96
N ASP A 218 -20.71 -18.59 0.22
CA ASP A 218 -21.80 -19.17 1.00
C ASP A 218 -22.78 -18.11 1.53
N THR A 219 -22.26 -16.95 1.97
CA THR A 219 -23.10 -15.85 2.44
C THR A 219 -23.94 -15.27 1.30
N VAL A 220 -23.33 -15.07 0.13
CA VAL A 220 -24.01 -14.53 -1.07
C VAL A 220 -25.06 -15.52 -1.56
N ALA A 221 -24.74 -16.81 -1.63
CA ALA A 221 -25.67 -17.88 -1.99
C ALA A 221 -26.87 -17.93 -1.03
N ALA A 222 -26.63 -17.90 0.29
CA ALA A 222 -27.66 -17.92 1.32
C ALA A 222 -28.58 -16.69 1.29
N THR A 223 -28.05 -15.50 0.98
CA THR A 223 -28.88 -14.30 0.75
C THR A 223 -29.67 -14.35 -0.55
N SER A 224 -29.13 -14.97 -1.61
CA SER A 224 -29.85 -15.11 -2.89
C SER A 224 -31.04 -16.06 -2.78
N ASP A 225 -30.91 -17.16 -2.02
CA ASP A 225 -31.99 -18.13 -1.79
C ASP A 225 -33.10 -17.55 -0.91
N ARG A 226 -32.77 -16.74 0.10
CA ARG A 226 -33.80 -16.02 0.90
C ARG A 226 -34.59 -15.00 0.09
N THR A 227 -33.99 -14.40 -0.94
CA THR A 227 -34.65 -13.40 -1.79
C THR A 227 -35.50 -14.06 -2.89
N ARG A 228 -35.23 -15.32 -3.22
CA ARG A 228 -36.05 -16.13 -4.14
C ARG A 228 -37.21 -16.89 -3.45
N ALA A 229 -37.16 -17.02 -2.12
CA ALA A 229 -38.19 -17.68 -1.32
C ALA A 229 -39.26 -16.73 -0.76
N LEU A 230 -39.26 -15.46 -1.18
CA LEU A 230 -40.28 -14.44 -0.91
C LEU A 230 -40.91 -13.99 -2.24
#